data_AF-A0A7K1A0R0-F1
#
_entry.id   AF-A0A7K1A0R0-F1
#
_cell.length_a   1.000
_cell.length_b   1.000
_cell.length_c   1.000
_cell.angle_alpha   90.00
_cell.angle_beta   90.00
_cell.angle_gamma   90.00
#
_symmetry.space_group_name_H-M   'P 1'
#
loop_
_entity.id
_entity.type
_entity.pdbx_description
1 polymer ?
#
loop_
_entity_poly.entity_id
_entity_poly.type
_entity_poly.pdbx_seq_one_letter_code
_entity_poly.pdbx_strand_id
1 'polypeptide(L)'
;MATLLHRLGKTAFRRWPLFLAGWLVALLAVGTVAATLSKPMTDAFTIPGIPSEQAADLQADLFPGSVDAFDQAPVNVVVAAPEGHSLREKPYTKAVDALIGELATLPQLPAEVALANPVQAADAQVAARVKAAKQSGTPPARARANAAAIAPLAPDGRVGIITCNGDVETPMDIEAATIDALDD
;
A
#
# COMPACT_ATOMS: atom_id res chain seq x y z
N MET A 1 30.08 -45.73 7.31
CA MET A 1 28.88 -44.87 7.06
C MET A 1 27.60 -45.69 6.90
N ALA A 2 27.56 -46.71 6.05
CA ALA A 2 26.36 -47.55 5.86
C ALA A 2 25.83 -48.22 7.14
N THR A 3 26.70 -48.58 8.08
CA THR A 3 26.32 -49.17 9.37
C THR A 3 25.57 -48.21 10.30
N LEU A 4 25.83 -46.90 10.22
CA LEU A 4 25.11 -45.90 11.02
C LEU A 4 23.69 -45.69 10.49
N LEU A 5 23.53 -45.57 9.16
CA LEU A 5 22.22 -45.46 8.52
C LEU A 5 21.39 -46.74 8.71
N HIS A 6 22.02 -47.92 8.65
CA HIS A 6 21.33 -49.18 8.88
C HIS A 6 20.81 -49.30 10.33
N ARG A 7 21.58 -48.83 11.33
CA ARG A 7 21.11 -48.79 12.72
C ARG A 7 19.97 -47.78 12.90
N LEU A 8 20.07 -46.59 12.29
CA LEU A 8 19.02 -45.57 12.34
C LEU A 8 17.70 -46.07 11.72
N GLY A 9 17.76 -46.67 10.53
CA GLY A 9 16.59 -47.22 9.84
C GLY A 9 15.95 -48.38 10.62
N LYS A 10 16.77 -49.26 11.20
CA LYS A 10 16.27 -50.37 12.05
C LYS A 10 15.58 -49.86 13.32
N THR A 11 16.10 -48.80 13.95
CA THR A 11 15.46 -48.18 15.13
C THR A 11 14.19 -47.42 14.78
N ALA A 12 14.16 -46.74 13.62
CA ALA A 12 12.98 -46.05 13.13
C ALA A 12 11.85 -47.04 12.82
N PHE A 13 12.15 -48.22 12.26
CA PHE A 13 11.15 -49.26 11.99
C PHE A 13 10.65 -49.95 13.27
N ARG A 14 11.55 -50.25 14.23
CA ARG A 14 11.16 -50.94 15.47
C ARG A 14 10.42 -50.04 16.47
N ARG A 15 10.60 -48.72 16.38
CA ARG A 15 9.93 -47.71 17.22
C ARG A 15 9.19 -46.69 16.37
N TRP A 16 8.54 -47.15 15.30
CA TRP A 16 7.83 -46.32 14.34
C TRP A 16 6.85 -45.30 14.96
N PRO A 17 6.03 -45.62 15.98
CA PRO A 17 5.14 -44.61 16.56
C PRO A 17 5.88 -43.46 17.25
N LEU A 18 7.04 -43.71 17.88
CA LEU A 18 7.85 -42.64 18.49
C LEU A 18 8.51 -41.75 17.43
N PHE A 19 8.95 -42.36 16.33
CA PHE A 19 9.56 -41.62 15.23
C PHE A 19 8.52 -40.74 14.51
N LEU A 20 7.30 -41.26 14.34
CA LEU A 20 6.17 -40.52 13.78
C LEU A 20 5.71 -39.37 14.70
N ALA A 21 5.63 -39.62 16.01
CA ALA A 21 5.30 -38.58 16.98
C ALA A 21 6.36 -37.46 17.01
N GLY A 22 7.65 -37.81 16.95
CA GLY A 22 8.73 -36.83 16.85
C GLY A 22 8.63 -35.98 15.58
N TRP A 23 8.30 -36.59 14.45
CA TRP A 23 8.08 -35.87 13.19
C TRP A 23 6.85 -34.95 13.24
N LEU A 24 5.75 -35.40 13.86
CA LEU A 24 4.58 -34.56 14.07
C LEU A 24 4.90 -33.33 14.92
N VAL A 25 5.65 -33.51 16.02
CA VAL A 25 6.10 -32.40 16.87
C VAL A 25 7.02 -31.45 16.10
N ALA A 26 7.94 -31.99 15.30
CA ALA A 26 8.83 -31.18 14.47
C ALA A 26 8.06 -30.37 13.42
N LEU A 27 7.07 -30.97 12.76
CA LEU A 27 6.20 -30.27 11.80
C LEU A 27 5.36 -29.19 12.48
N LEU A 28 4.82 -29.48 13.66
CA LEU A 28 4.05 -28.51 14.44
C LEU A 28 4.95 -27.33 14.84
N ALA A 29 6.16 -27.59 15.33
CA ALA A 29 7.11 -26.55 15.69
C ALA A 29 7.52 -25.69 14.49
N VAL A 30 7.84 -26.30 13.35
CA VAL A 30 8.18 -25.58 12.11
C VAL A 30 6.97 -24.79 11.60
N GLY A 31 5.78 -25.39 11.61
CA GLY A 31 4.54 -24.74 11.19
C GLY A 31 4.19 -23.52 12.05
N THR A 32 4.34 -23.62 13.38
CA THR A 32 4.10 -22.51 14.29
C THR A 32 5.11 -21.39 14.08
N VAL A 33 6.40 -21.72 13.93
CA VAL A 33 7.46 -20.73 13.69
C VAL A 33 7.21 -20.02 12.35
N ALA A 34 6.93 -20.78 11.29
CA ALA A 34 6.62 -20.23 9.99
C ALA A 34 5.40 -19.29 10.02
N ALA A 35 4.32 -19.68 10.71
CA ALA A 35 3.13 -18.83 10.85
C ALA A 35 3.37 -17.56 11.66
N THR A 36 4.27 -17.58 12.66
CA THR A 36 4.61 -16.38 13.45
C THR A 36 5.62 -15.45 12.76
N LEU A 37 6.43 -15.99 11.84
CA LEU A 37 7.47 -15.25 11.11
C LEU A 37 7.09 -14.93 9.66
N SER A 38 5.90 -15.34 9.21
CA SER A 38 5.38 -14.97 7.90
C SER A 38 5.00 -13.48 7.89
N LYS A 39 6.01 -12.61 7.77
CA LYS A 39 5.79 -11.26 7.27
C LYS A 39 5.27 -11.34 5.84
N PRO A 40 4.44 -10.38 5.38
CA PRO A 40 4.07 -10.30 3.97
C PRO A 40 5.34 -10.34 3.11
N MET A 41 5.30 -11.11 2.01
CA MET A 41 6.43 -11.29 1.13
C MET A 41 6.66 -9.96 0.39
N THR A 42 7.56 -9.13 0.91
CA THR A 42 7.89 -7.83 0.33
C THR A 42 9.02 -8.01 -0.70
N ASP A 43 8.83 -7.48 -1.91
CA ASP A 43 9.84 -7.45 -2.98
C ASP A 43 11.01 -6.47 -2.72
N ALA A 44 11.21 -6.05 -1.46
CA ALA A 44 12.26 -5.11 -1.07
C ALA A 44 13.61 -5.83 -0.99
N PHE A 45 14.33 -5.83 -2.11
CA PHE A 45 15.70 -6.31 -2.20
C PHE A 45 16.66 -5.15 -1.86
N THR A 46 17.15 -5.08 -0.63
CA THR A 46 18.32 -4.24 -0.32
C THR A 46 19.60 -5.06 -0.46
N ILE A 47 20.52 -4.60 -1.31
CA ILE A 47 21.86 -5.16 -1.42
C ILE A 47 22.79 -4.15 -0.75
N PRO A 48 23.26 -4.41 0.49
CA PRO A 48 24.07 -3.43 1.21
C PRO A 48 25.35 -3.09 0.43
N GLY A 49 25.67 -1.80 0.32
CA GLY A 49 26.90 -1.32 -0.33
C GLY A 49 26.80 -0.99 -1.82
N ILE A 50 25.59 -0.89 -2.41
CA ILE A 50 25.44 -0.40 -3.78
C ILE A 50 25.54 1.14 -3.83
N PRO A 51 26.12 1.73 -4.90
CA PRO A 51 26.24 3.20 -5.02
C PRO A 51 24.92 3.96 -4.91
N SER A 52 23.78 3.31 -5.23
CA SER A 52 22.45 3.89 -5.12
C SER A 52 21.97 4.09 -3.68
N GLU A 53 22.40 3.24 -2.75
CA GLU A 53 22.13 3.39 -1.32
C GLU A 53 22.87 4.62 -0.78
N GLN A 54 24.19 4.68 -1.00
CA GLN A 54 25.02 5.80 -0.55
C GLN A 54 24.57 7.16 -1.12
N ALA A 55 24.03 7.16 -2.35
CA ALA A 55 23.47 8.37 -2.95
C ALA A 55 22.18 8.82 -2.25
N ALA A 56 21.34 7.88 -1.80
CA ALA A 56 20.14 8.18 -1.04
C ALA A 56 20.47 8.66 0.38
N ASP A 57 21.41 8.00 1.06
CA ASP A 57 21.92 8.44 2.37
C ASP A 57 22.48 9.85 2.30
N LEU A 58 23.28 10.15 1.27
CA LEU A 58 23.84 11.49 1.07
C LEU A 58 22.73 12.53 0.78
N GLN A 59 21.67 12.14 0.08
CA GLN A 59 20.52 13.01 -0.15
C GLN A 59 19.78 13.32 1.17
N ALA A 60 19.57 12.33 2.03
CA ALA A 60 18.97 12.52 3.35
C ALA A 60 19.83 13.43 4.25
N ASP A 61 21.15 13.23 4.25
CA ASP A 61 22.11 14.07 4.99
C ASP A 61 22.11 15.53 4.53
N LEU A 62 22.05 15.76 3.22
CA LEU A 62 22.06 17.11 2.64
C LEU A 62 20.71 17.82 2.73
N PHE A 63 19.61 17.07 2.82
CA PHE A 63 18.24 17.59 2.86
C PHE A 63 17.42 16.96 4.00
N PRO A 64 17.79 17.19 5.28
CA PRO A 64 17.15 16.55 6.43
C PRO A 64 15.68 16.97 6.67
N GLY A 65 15.20 17.99 5.97
CA GLY A 65 13.79 18.41 5.97
C GLY A 65 13.00 17.94 4.75
N SER A 66 13.63 17.21 3.83
CA SER A 66 12.92 16.55 2.75
C SER A 66 12.33 15.24 3.26
N VAL A 67 11.13 14.92 2.78
CA VAL A 67 10.49 13.65 3.09
C VAL A 67 11.33 12.56 2.44
N ASP A 68 11.88 11.64 3.24
CA ASP A 68 12.67 10.52 2.72
C ASP A 68 11.75 9.67 1.83
N ALA A 69 12.24 9.28 0.66
CA ALA A 69 11.49 8.43 -0.25
C ALA A 69 11.24 7.03 0.33
N PHE A 70 12.07 6.59 1.28
CA PHE A 70 11.89 5.32 1.99
C PHE A 70 10.88 5.41 3.14
N ASP A 71 10.69 6.61 3.68
CA ASP A 71 9.78 6.87 4.81
C ASP A 71 8.34 7.17 4.35
N GLN A 72 8.04 6.94 3.07
CA GLN A 72 6.71 7.15 2.50
C GLN A 72 6.10 5.82 2.11
N ALA A 73 4.91 5.55 2.65
CA ALA A 73 4.06 4.46 2.23
C ALA A 73 2.87 4.99 1.40
N PRO A 74 3.06 5.42 0.13
CA PRO A 74 1.97 5.92 -0.66
C PRO A 74 0.98 4.79 -1.00
N VAL A 75 -0.27 4.99 -0.63
CA VAL A 75 -1.40 4.10 -0.94
C VAL A 75 -2.28 4.79 -1.97
N ASN A 76 -2.48 4.12 -3.11
CA ASN A 76 -3.34 4.60 -4.20
C ASN A 76 -4.55 3.68 -4.35
N VAL A 77 -5.72 4.20 -4.02
CA VAL A 77 -7.00 3.51 -4.22
C VAL A 77 -7.60 4.00 -5.54
N VAL A 78 -7.80 3.09 -6.49
CA VAL A 78 -8.38 3.39 -7.79
C VAL A 78 -9.85 2.98 -7.79
N VAL A 79 -10.73 3.96 -7.98
CA VAL A 79 -12.18 3.73 -8.08
C VAL A 79 -12.63 3.89 -9.52
N ALA A 80 -13.49 2.99 -9.99
CA ALA A 80 -14.01 3.02 -11.35
C ALA A 80 -15.54 2.86 -11.34
N ALA A 81 -16.23 3.79 -12.01
CA ALA A 81 -17.65 3.62 -12.33
C ALA A 81 -17.83 2.56 -13.44
N PRO A 82 -19.01 1.90 -13.50
CA PRO A 82 -19.37 0.99 -14.59
C PRO A 82 -19.27 1.64 -15.98
N GLU A 83 -19.23 0.80 -17.02
CA GLU A 83 -19.20 1.27 -18.41
C GLU A 83 -20.36 2.23 -18.69
N GLY A 84 -20.06 3.39 -19.27
CA GLY A 84 -21.06 4.41 -19.60
C GLY A 84 -21.53 5.27 -18.43
N HIS A 85 -21.03 5.03 -17.21
CA HIS A 85 -21.34 5.81 -16.02
C HIS A 85 -20.16 6.64 -15.54
N SER A 86 -20.46 7.71 -14.79
CA SER A 86 -19.46 8.60 -14.20
C SER A 86 -19.53 8.60 -12.68
N LEU A 87 -18.38 8.71 -12.01
CA LEU A 87 -18.27 8.93 -10.58
C LEU A 87 -18.95 10.24 -10.12
N ARG A 88 -19.25 11.16 -11.05
CA ARG A 88 -20.02 12.39 -10.81
C ARG A 88 -21.51 12.13 -10.54
N GLU A 89 -22.02 10.96 -10.89
CA GLU A 89 -23.42 10.63 -10.60
C GLU A 89 -23.59 10.35 -9.10
N LYS A 90 -24.69 10.87 -8.52
CA LYS A 90 -25.01 10.74 -7.09
C LYS A 90 -24.82 9.33 -6.49
N PRO A 91 -25.24 8.21 -7.11
CA PRO A 91 -25.04 6.90 -6.51
C PRO A 91 -23.56 6.56 -6.33
N TYR A 92 -22.71 6.86 -7.33
CA TYR A 92 -21.28 6.54 -7.27
C TYR A 92 -20.52 7.51 -6.39
N THR A 93 -20.87 8.80 -6.39
CA THR A 93 -20.26 9.76 -5.45
C THR A 93 -20.50 9.32 -4.00
N LYS A 94 -21.73 8.89 -3.66
CA LYS A 94 -22.04 8.38 -2.32
C LYS A 94 -21.30 7.09 -1.97
N ALA A 95 -21.16 6.17 -2.92
CA ALA A 95 -20.40 4.95 -2.71
C ALA A 95 -18.91 5.25 -2.44
N VAL A 96 -18.34 6.21 -3.17
CA VAL A 96 -16.96 6.66 -2.93
C VAL A 96 -16.82 7.38 -1.58
N ASP A 97 -17.81 8.18 -1.18
CA ASP A 97 -17.81 8.83 0.14
C ASP A 97 -17.89 7.80 1.29
N ALA A 98 -18.64 6.70 1.10
CA ALA A 98 -18.69 5.59 2.05
C ALA A 98 -17.35 4.86 2.13
N LEU A 99 -16.75 4.53 0.99
CA LEU A 99 -15.40 3.94 0.91
C LEU A 99 -14.36 4.81 1.62
N ILE A 100 -14.41 6.14 1.44
CA ILE A 100 -13.52 7.08 2.14
C ILE A 100 -13.72 7.01 3.66
N GLY A 101 -14.97 6.88 4.12
CA GLY A 101 -15.28 6.71 5.54
C GLY A 101 -14.70 5.42 6.10
N GLU A 102 -14.77 4.32 5.37
CA GLU A 102 -14.19 3.03 5.76
C GLU A 102 -12.66 3.08 5.75
N LEU A 103 -12.05 3.65 4.71
CA LEU A 103 -10.59 3.86 4.63
C LEU A 103 -10.05 4.64 5.83
N ALA A 104 -10.80 5.65 6.31
CA ALA A 104 -10.40 6.44 7.47
C ALA A 104 -10.42 5.65 8.80
N THR A 105 -11.05 4.47 8.84
CA THR A 105 -11.10 3.60 10.03
C THR A 105 -10.02 2.53 10.07
N LEU A 106 -9.23 2.41 9.00
CA LEU A 106 -8.17 1.41 8.91
C LEU A 106 -7.02 1.72 9.88
N PRO A 107 -6.45 0.70 10.55
CA PRO A 107 -5.56 0.86 11.70
C PRO A 107 -4.20 1.51 11.39
N GLN A 108 -3.77 1.51 10.12
CA GLN A 108 -2.49 2.07 9.68
C GLN A 108 -2.65 3.17 8.62
N LEU A 109 -3.85 3.78 8.55
CA LEU A 109 -4.07 4.98 7.76
C LEU A 109 -4.16 6.19 8.68
N PRO A 110 -3.47 7.30 8.36
CA PRO A 110 -3.44 8.49 9.19
C PRO A 110 -4.85 9.09 9.27
N ALA A 111 -5.36 9.20 10.49
CA ALA A 111 -6.68 9.76 10.78
C ALA A 111 -6.85 11.22 10.31
N GLU A 112 -5.74 11.94 10.09
CA GLU A 112 -5.71 13.35 9.70
C GLU A 112 -5.53 13.60 8.19
N VAL A 113 -5.28 12.58 7.38
CA VAL A 113 -5.20 12.79 5.93
C VAL A 113 -6.61 12.97 5.38
N ALA A 114 -6.84 14.13 4.75
CA ALA A 114 -8.07 14.43 4.05
C ALA A 114 -8.22 13.52 2.82
N LEU A 115 -8.68 12.29 3.05
CA LEU A 115 -9.19 11.40 2.02
C LEU A 115 -10.36 12.13 1.35
N ALA A 116 -10.12 12.66 0.16
CA ALA A 116 -11.08 13.46 -0.56
C ALA A 116 -11.64 12.66 -1.73
N ASN A 117 -12.96 12.77 -1.93
CA ASN A 117 -13.60 12.19 -3.11
C ASN A 117 -12.91 12.72 -4.37
N PRO A 118 -12.47 11.86 -5.32
CA PRO A 118 -11.73 12.31 -6.51
C PRO A 118 -12.48 13.37 -7.32
N VAL A 119 -13.82 13.31 -7.33
CA VAL A 119 -14.66 14.31 -7.99
C VAL A 119 -14.57 15.66 -7.29
N GLN A 120 -14.72 15.67 -5.96
CA GLN A 120 -14.64 16.90 -5.16
C GLN A 120 -13.22 17.48 -5.17
N ALA A 121 -12.21 16.62 -5.09
CA ALA A 121 -10.80 17.00 -5.16
C ALA A 121 -10.45 17.64 -6.52
N ALA A 122 -10.92 17.05 -7.63
CA ALA A 122 -10.75 17.62 -8.96
C ALA A 122 -11.45 18.98 -9.08
N ASP A 123 -12.69 19.10 -8.63
CA ASP A 123 -13.44 20.36 -8.69
C ASP A 123 -12.77 21.46 -7.82
N ALA A 124 -12.26 21.10 -6.63
CA ALA A 124 -11.52 22.01 -5.75
C ALA A 124 -10.20 22.49 -6.38
N GLN A 125 -9.43 21.59 -7.02
CA GLN A 125 -8.21 21.96 -7.74
C GLN A 125 -8.49 22.93 -8.90
N VAL A 126 -9.55 22.68 -9.66
CA VAL A 126 -9.98 23.57 -10.74
C VAL A 126 -10.35 24.95 -10.18
N ALA A 127 -11.12 25.00 -9.09
CA ALA A 127 -11.52 26.25 -8.45
C ALA A 127 -10.31 27.06 -7.94
N ALA A 128 -9.36 26.40 -7.26
CA ALA A 128 -8.14 27.02 -6.76
C ALA A 128 -7.27 27.60 -7.89
N ARG A 129 -7.08 26.85 -8.98
CA ARG A 129 -6.29 27.29 -10.14
C ARG A 129 -6.96 28.42 -10.90
N VAL A 130 -8.28 28.38 -11.08
CA VAL A 130 -9.03 29.48 -11.70
C VAL A 130 -8.95 30.75 -10.84
N LYS A 131 -9.00 30.62 -9.51
CA LYS A 131 -8.81 31.75 -8.58
C LYS A 131 -7.41 32.36 -8.72
N ALA A 132 -6.37 31.54 -8.72
CA ALA A 132 -4.98 31.99 -8.91
C ALA A 132 -4.76 32.61 -10.30
N ALA A 133 -5.38 32.07 -11.35
CA ALA A 133 -5.31 32.60 -12.70
C ALA A 133 -5.95 33.99 -12.82
N LYS A 134 -7.11 34.21 -12.17
CA LYS A 134 -7.74 35.53 -12.09
C LYS A 134 -6.86 36.56 -11.40
N GLN A 135 -6.13 36.16 -10.35
CA GLN A 135 -5.21 37.04 -9.61
C GLN A 135 -3.94 37.37 -10.40
N SER A 136 -3.47 36.44 -11.23
CA SER A 136 -2.24 36.57 -12.04
C SER A 136 -2.49 37.10 -13.46
N GLY A 137 -3.72 37.46 -13.82
CA GLY A 137 -4.08 37.93 -15.17
C GLY A 137 -4.02 36.85 -16.25
N THR A 138 -3.96 35.58 -15.88
CA THR A 138 -3.93 34.44 -16.81
C THR A 138 -5.35 34.08 -17.28
N PRO A 139 -5.57 33.75 -18.57
CA PRO A 139 -6.88 33.32 -19.04
C PRO A 139 -7.41 32.09 -18.27
N PRO A 140 -8.64 32.13 -17.75
CA PRO A 140 -9.20 31.04 -16.93
C PRO A 140 -9.37 29.73 -17.71
N ALA A 141 -9.49 29.80 -19.05
CA ALA A 141 -9.52 28.62 -19.91
C ALA A 141 -8.22 27.80 -19.83
N ARG A 142 -7.05 28.47 -19.83
CA ARG A 142 -5.76 27.77 -19.66
C ARG A 142 -5.61 27.18 -18.27
N ALA A 143 -6.08 27.88 -17.24
CA ALA A 143 -6.04 27.38 -15.87
C ALA A 143 -6.88 26.10 -15.70
N ARG A 144 -8.05 26.02 -16.34
CA ARG A 144 -8.88 24.82 -16.35
C ARG A 144 -8.23 23.67 -17.12
N ALA A 145 -7.65 23.93 -18.30
CA ALA A 145 -6.94 22.92 -19.06
C ALA A 145 -5.75 22.33 -18.27
N ASN A 146 -4.97 23.20 -17.61
CA ASN A 146 -3.85 22.78 -16.77
C ASN A 146 -4.31 22.05 -15.50
N ALA A 147 -5.50 22.36 -14.97
CA ALA A 147 -6.07 21.63 -13.84
C ALA A 147 -6.54 20.23 -14.26
N ALA A 148 -7.19 20.12 -15.41
CA ALA A 148 -7.65 18.84 -15.97
C ALA A 148 -6.48 17.87 -16.25
N ALA A 149 -5.30 18.39 -16.63
CA ALA A 149 -4.12 17.57 -16.93
C ALA A 149 -3.52 16.85 -15.71
N ILE A 150 -3.83 17.29 -14.49
CA ILE A 150 -3.30 16.71 -13.24
C ILE A 150 -4.41 16.29 -12.27
N ALA A 151 -5.66 16.26 -12.76
CA ALA A 151 -6.80 15.98 -11.91
C ALA A 151 -6.74 14.52 -11.42
N PRO A 152 -7.15 14.23 -10.17
CA PRO A 152 -7.29 12.86 -9.67
C PRO A 152 -8.48 12.11 -10.29
N LEU A 153 -9.11 12.68 -11.31
CA LEU A 153 -10.28 12.14 -12.00
C LEU A 153 -10.00 12.13 -13.51
N ALA A 154 -10.27 10.99 -14.15
CA ALA A 154 -10.13 10.82 -15.59
C ALA A 154 -11.02 11.82 -16.37
N PRO A 155 -10.65 12.17 -17.63
CA PRO A 155 -11.42 13.13 -18.44
C PRO A 155 -12.87 12.72 -18.69
N ASP A 156 -13.14 11.42 -18.77
CA ASP A 156 -14.47 10.83 -18.93
C ASP A 156 -15.25 10.77 -17.59
N GLY A 157 -14.59 11.08 -16.47
CA GLY A 157 -15.16 11.01 -15.13
C GLY A 157 -15.46 9.59 -14.67
N ARG A 158 -14.95 8.55 -15.34
CA ARG A 158 -15.20 7.16 -15.00
C ARG A 158 -14.25 6.65 -13.91
N VAL A 159 -12.98 7.01 -13.99
CA VAL A 159 -11.93 6.52 -13.08
C VAL A 159 -11.42 7.67 -12.21
N GLY A 160 -11.28 7.43 -10.91
CA GLY A 160 -10.72 8.36 -9.96
C GLY A 160 -9.64 7.68 -9.11
N ILE A 161 -8.68 8.46 -8.62
CA ILE A 161 -7.62 7.99 -7.74
C ILE A 161 -7.73 8.75 -6.41
N ILE A 162 -7.72 7.99 -5.32
CA ILE A 162 -7.60 8.50 -3.95
C ILE A 162 -6.19 8.15 -3.49
N THR A 163 -5.37 9.17 -3.25
CA THR A 163 -4.00 9.00 -2.78
C THR A 163 -3.93 9.39 -1.31
N CYS A 164 -3.31 8.53 -0.51
CA CYS A 164 -2.99 8.78 0.89
C CYS A 164 -1.62 8.16 1.20
N ASN A 165 -1.05 8.51 2.35
CA ASN A 165 0.15 7.87 2.86
C ASN A 165 -0.25 7.02 4.06
N GLY A 166 0.28 5.80 4.19
CA GLY A 166 0.12 5.00 5.40
C GLY A 166 0.84 5.65 6.59
N ASP A 167 0.31 5.41 7.80
CA ASP A 167 0.92 5.82 9.06
C ASP A 167 1.92 4.75 9.54
N VAL A 168 2.95 4.54 8.73
CA VAL A 168 4.00 3.55 8.96
C VAL A 168 5.34 4.14 8.56
N GLU A 169 6.40 3.70 9.23
CA GLU A 169 7.77 4.17 8.98
C GLU A 169 8.22 3.78 7.57
N THR A 170 7.93 2.55 7.14
CA THR A 170 8.23 2.12 5.77
C THR A 170 7.01 1.43 5.13
N PRO A 171 6.92 1.38 3.78
CA PRO A 171 5.93 0.57 3.09
C PRO A 171 5.91 -0.92 3.52
N MET A 172 7.01 -1.41 4.10
CA MET A 172 7.16 -2.81 4.51
C MET A 172 6.46 -3.11 5.84
N ASP A 173 6.10 -2.09 6.60
CA ASP A 173 5.49 -2.22 7.93
C ASP A 173 3.95 -2.22 7.86
N ILE A 174 3.38 -2.24 6.65
CA ILE A 174 1.94 -2.47 6.44
C ILE A 174 1.61 -3.90 6.88
N GLU A 175 0.78 -4.03 7.90
CA GLU A 175 0.32 -5.30 8.44
C GLU A 175 -0.69 -5.96 7.49
N ALA A 176 -0.64 -7.30 7.40
CA ALA A 176 -1.62 -8.07 6.63
C ALA A 176 -3.05 -7.82 7.11
N ALA A 177 -3.27 -7.60 8.41
CA ALA A 177 -4.57 -7.26 8.96
C ALA A 177 -5.15 -5.95 8.40
N THR A 178 -4.31 -4.98 8.05
CA THR A 178 -4.74 -3.73 7.39
C THR A 178 -5.19 -3.98 5.96
N ILE A 179 -4.52 -4.90 5.27
CA ILE A 179 -4.86 -5.29 3.89
C ILE A 179 -6.16 -6.12 3.89
N ASP A 180 -6.28 -7.09 4.79
CA ASP A 180 -7.48 -7.93 4.91
C ASP A 180 -8.72 -7.08 5.23
N ALA A 181 -8.58 -6.07 6.08
CA ALA A 181 -9.66 -5.13 6.41
C ALA A 181 -10.08 -4.22 5.23
N LEU A 182 -9.30 -4.15 4.15
CA LEU A 182 -9.67 -3.45 2.91
C LEU A 182 -10.48 -4.36 1.97
N ASP A 183 -10.26 -5.67 2.03
CA ASP A 183 -10.89 -6.67 1.15
C ASP A 183 -12.26 -7.13 1.66
N ASP A 184 -12.55 -6.97 2.96
CA ASP A 184 -13.82 -7.31 3.64
C ASP A 184 -14.94 -6.25 3.44
#